data_AF-A0A3D5UBZ1-F1
#
_entry.id   AF-A0A3D5UBZ1-F1
#
_cell.length_a   1.000
_cell.length_b   1.000
_cell.length_c   1.000
_cell.angle_alpha   90.00
_cell.angle_beta   90.00
_cell.angle_gamma   90.00
#
_symmetry.space_group_name_H-M   'P 1'
#
loop_
_entity.id
_entity.type
_entity.pdbx_description
1 polymer ?
#
loop_
_entity_poly.entity_id
_entity_poly.type
_entity_poly.pdbx_seq_one_letter_code
_entity_poly.pdbx_strand_id
1 'polypeptide(L)'
;QISEDIVIIAIDDESFSALNTTWPFPRDYHAKLIENLSEAGAKLIIFDIEFTENSRYPESDKLLANAAAASNNVVFAGKVLHGKAHGDPDQLLTPISDIVANGSPWGIVNMNSDSDNAIRKYSLFEEMDNHKYYSIGVAGLANSRLY
;
A
#
# COMPACT_ATOMS: atom_id res chain seq x y z
N GLN A 1 7.08 -21.72 12.53
CA GLN A 1 7.83 -21.86 11.26
C GLN A 1 7.49 -20.64 10.43
N ILE A 2 8.49 -19.89 9.95
CA ILE A 2 8.26 -18.80 8.99
C ILE A 2 7.95 -19.49 7.65
N SER A 3 6.88 -19.07 6.97
CA SER A 3 6.56 -19.63 5.65
C SER A 3 7.62 -19.21 4.64
N GLU A 4 8.12 -20.14 3.84
CA GLU A 4 9.00 -19.82 2.70
C GLU A 4 8.21 -19.17 1.54
N ASP A 5 6.87 -19.15 1.62
CA ASP A 5 5.99 -18.58 0.60
C ASP A 5 5.82 -17.05 0.71
N ILE A 6 6.34 -16.44 1.77
CA ILE A 6 6.20 -15.00 2.03
C ILE A 6 7.59 -14.36 2.11
N VAL A 7 7.82 -13.40 1.24
CA VAL A 7 9.02 -12.56 1.25
C VAL A 7 8.65 -11.17 1.74
N ILE A 8 9.38 -10.68 2.74
CA ILE A 8 9.29 -9.29 3.19
C ILE A 8 10.45 -8.52 2.58
N ILE A 9 10.13 -7.48 1.81
CA ILE A 9 11.11 -6.56 1.25
C ILE A 9 11.10 -5.32 2.13
N ALA A 10 12.07 -5.24 3.03
CA ALA A 10 12.21 -4.12 3.94
C ALA A 10 12.94 -2.94 3.26
N ILE A 11 12.70 -1.73 3.77
CA ILE A 11 13.47 -0.54 3.44
C ILE A 11 14.19 -0.10 4.70
N ASP A 12 15.51 -0.08 4.65
CA ASP A 12 16.41 0.14 5.78
C ASP A 12 17.69 0.91 5.36
N ASP A 13 18.63 1.07 6.30
CA ASP A 13 19.91 1.79 6.09
C ASP A 13 20.74 1.19 4.95
N GLU A 14 20.68 -0.12 4.74
CA GLU A 14 21.36 -0.78 3.61
C GLU A 14 20.69 -0.39 2.29
N SER A 15 19.36 -0.34 2.26
CA SER A 15 18.58 0.12 1.10
C SER A 15 18.95 1.56 0.71
N PHE A 16 19.05 2.47 1.69
CA PHE A 16 19.45 3.87 1.46
C PHE A 16 20.88 3.97 0.93
N SER A 17 21.80 3.19 1.51
CA SER A 17 23.22 3.17 1.12
C SER A 17 23.42 2.59 -0.28
N ALA A 18 22.74 1.50 -0.61
CA ALA A 18 22.86 0.81 -1.90
C ALA A 18 22.25 1.62 -3.05
N LEU A 19 21.11 2.27 -2.82
CA LEU A 19 20.46 3.11 -3.82
C LEU A 19 21.03 4.53 -3.86
N ASN A 20 21.83 4.92 -2.87
CA ASN A 20 22.40 6.25 -2.69
C ASN A 20 21.34 7.36 -2.86
N THR A 21 20.23 7.20 -2.14
CA THR A 21 19.06 8.08 -2.25
C THR A 21 18.33 8.19 -0.91
N THR A 22 17.45 9.18 -0.77
CA THR A 22 16.68 9.42 0.45
C THR A 22 15.21 9.12 0.26
N TRP A 23 14.50 8.87 1.36
CA TRP A 23 13.04 8.74 1.34
C TRP A 23 12.35 10.08 0.96
N PRO A 24 11.22 10.07 0.23
CA PRO A 24 10.62 8.93 -0.46
C PRO A 24 11.41 8.52 -1.71
N PHE A 25 11.48 7.21 -1.97
CA PHE A 25 12.11 6.70 -3.18
C PHE A 25 11.32 7.10 -4.44
N PRO A 26 12.01 7.31 -5.59
CA PRO A 26 11.36 7.55 -6.87
C PRO A 26 10.37 6.44 -7.22
N ARG A 27 9.22 6.79 -7.81
CA ARG A 27 8.19 5.80 -8.19
C ARG A 27 8.70 4.78 -9.21
N ASP A 28 9.67 5.18 -10.04
CA ASP A 28 10.33 4.31 -11.01
C ASP A 28 11.02 3.10 -10.34
N TYR A 29 11.51 3.26 -9.11
CA TYR A 29 12.14 2.15 -8.37
C TYR A 29 11.08 1.14 -7.94
N HIS A 30 9.91 1.61 -7.52
CA HIS A 30 8.78 0.75 -7.17
C HIS A 30 8.17 0.09 -8.42
N ALA A 31 8.11 0.79 -9.56
CA ALA A 31 7.72 0.20 -10.83
C ALA A 31 8.67 -0.94 -11.23
N LYS A 32 9.98 -0.70 -11.14
CA LYS A 32 10.98 -1.73 -11.45
C LYS A 32 10.95 -2.91 -10.48
N LEU A 33 10.66 -2.65 -9.20
CA LEU A 33 10.45 -3.70 -8.21
C LEU A 33 9.26 -4.60 -8.61
N ILE A 34 8.13 -4.03 -9.02
CA ILE A 34 6.96 -4.78 -9.46
C ILE A 34 7.31 -5.68 -10.65
N GLU A 35 7.99 -5.14 -11.66
CA GLU A 35 8.43 -5.91 -12.84
C GLU A 35 9.28 -7.11 -12.42
N ASN A 36 10.31 -6.88 -11.61
CA ASN A 36 11.23 -7.93 -11.19
C ASN A 36 10.53 -9.02 -10.36
N LEU A 37 9.62 -8.65 -9.47
CA LEU A 37 8.84 -9.60 -8.67
C LEU A 37 7.86 -10.40 -9.53
N SER A 38 7.28 -9.76 -10.53
CA SER A 38 6.38 -10.42 -11.48
C SER A 38 7.14 -11.43 -12.34
N GLU A 39 8.32 -11.06 -12.84
CA GLU A 39 9.23 -11.96 -13.56
C GLU A 39 9.70 -13.14 -12.69
N ALA A 40 9.89 -12.91 -11.39
CA ALA A 40 10.23 -13.94 -10.42
C ALA A 40 9.04 -14.85 -10.05
N GLY A 41 7.83 -14.59 -10.56
CA GLY A 41 6.64 -15.41 -10.32
C GLY A 41 5.91 -15.12 -9.01
N ALA A 42 6.07 -13.92 -8.44
CA ALA A 42 5.30 -13.50 -7.28
C ALA A 42 3.80 -13.55 -7.60
N LYS A 43 3.04 -14.31 -6.80
CA LYS A 43 1.58 -14.46 -7.00
C LYS A 43 0.78 -13.24 -6.55
N LEU A 44 1.29 -12.50 -5.58
CA LEU A 44 0.69 -11.29 -5.04
C LEU A 44 1.79 -10.36 -4.53
N ILE A 45 1.68 -9.07 -4.84
CA ILE A 45 2.57 -8.03 -4.37
C ILE A 45 1.73 -7.05 -3.54
N ILE A 46 2.13 -6.79 -2.30
CA ILE A 46 1.41 -5.87 -1.40
C ILE A 46 2.38 -4.75 -1.00
N PHE A 47 2.00 -3.51 -1.28
CA PHE A 47 2.72 -2.32 -0.84
C PHE A 47 2.14 -1.79 0.48
N ASP A 48 2.84 -2.01 1.58
CA ASP A 48 2.61 -1.28 2.85
C ASP A 48 3.37 0.06 2.84
N ILE A 49 3.12 0.86 1.80
CA ILE A 49 3.67 2.19 1.59
C ILE A 49 2.52 3.07 1.10
N GLU A 50 2.29 4.19 1.78
CA GLU A 50 1.21 5.12 1.42
C GLU A 50 1.62 5.93 0.16
N PHE A 51 1.04 5.57 -1.00
CA PHE A 51 1.13 6.34 -2.25
C PHE A 51 -0.08 7.29 -2.37
N THR A 52 -0.34 8.08 -1.33
CA THR A 52 -1.54 8.93 -1.20
C THR A 52 -1.36 10.34 -1.76
N GLU A 53 -0.11 10.72 -2.04
CA GLU A 53 0.26 12.01 -2.65
C GLU A 53 0.99 11.79 -3.97
N ASN A 54 0.68 12.63 -4.95
CA ASN A 54 1.39 12.67 -6.23
C ASN A 54 2.86 13.00 -5.98
N SER A 55 3.73 12.31 -6.69
CA SER A 55 5.15 12.64 -6.69
C SER A 55 5.39 13.99 -7.39
N ARG A 56 6.62 14.49 -7.30
CA ARG A 56 7.07 15.66 -8.06
C ARG A 56 7.04 15.42 -9.59
N TYR A 57 7.04 14.15 -10.02
CA TYR A 57 7.25 13.72 -11.40
C TYR A 57 6.04 12.87 -11.85
N PRO A 58 5.00 13.48 -12.45
CA PRO A 58 3.78 12.76 -12.83
C PRO A 58 4.02 11.56 -13.77
N GLU A 59 5.09 11.60 -14.58
CA GLU A 59 5.53 10.48 -15.39
C GLU A 59 5.93 9.25 -14.56
N SER A 60 6.57 9.46 -13.41
CA SER A 60 6.97 8.39 -12.50
C SER A 60 5.76 7.76 -11.79
N ASP A 61 4.76 8.56 -11.41
CA ASP A 61 3.50 8.05 -10.87
C ASP A 61 2.77 7.16 -11.89
N LYS A 62 2.77 7.56 -13.18
CA LYS A 62 2.24 6.74 -14.27
C LYS A 62 3.03 5.45 -14.49
N LEU A 63 4.36 5.49 -14.39
CA LEU A 63 5.19 4.29 -14.51
C LEU A 63 4.83 3.26 -13.43
N LEU A 64 4.70 3.69 -12.17
CA LEU A 64 4.26 2.81 -11.09
C LEU A 64 2.85 2.26 -11.33
N ALA A 65 1.89 3.12 -11.68
CA ALA A 65 0.51 2.70 -11.92
C ALA A 65 0.41 1.73 -13.10
N ASN A 66 1.19 1.93 -14.17
CA ASN A 66 1.20 1.05 -15.35
C ASN A 66 1.87 -0.30 -15.06
N ALA A 67 2.99 -0.31 -14.32
CA ALA A 67 3.63 -1.55 -13.90
C ALA A 67 2.69 -2.40 -13.04
N ALA A 68 2.01 -1.77 -12.08
CA ALA A 68 1.02 -2.44 -11.24
C ALA A 68 -0.15 -3.03 -12.05
N ALA A 69 -0.69 -2.26 -12.99
CA ALA A 69 -1.76 -2.70 -13.87
C ALA A 69 -1.33 -3.88 -14.76
N ALA A 70 -0.10 -3.84 -15.28
CA ALA A 70 0.44 -4.90 -16.14
C ALA A 70 0.63 -6.23 -15.38
N SER A 71 1.03 -6.17 -14.11
CA SER A 71 1.20 -7.36 -13.27
C SER A 71 -0.12 -7.94 -12.76
N ASN A 72 -1.18 -7.12 -12.69
CA ASN A 72 -2.55 -7.51 -12.30
C ASN A 72 -2.69 -8.13 -10.90
N ASN A 73 -1.65 -8.09 -10.07
CA ASN A 73 -1.62 -8.71 -8.75
C ASN A 73 -0.96 -7.81 -7.68
N VAL A 74 -1.10 -6.50 -7.83
CA VAL A 74 -0.52 -5.51 -6.92
C VAL A 74 -1.61 -4.86 -6.07
N VAL A 75 -1.46 -4.88 -4.75
CA VAL A 75 -2.36 -4.24 -3.78
C VAL A 75 -1.65 -3.07 -3.11
N PHE A 76 -2.28 -1.90 -3.07
CA PHE A 76 -1.74 -0.68 -2.46
C PHE A 76 -2.35 -0.34 -1.10
N ALA A 77 -1.63 0.47 -0.32
CA ALA A 77 -2.11 1.04 0.94
C ALA A 77 -2.89 2.34 0.74
N GLY A 78 -4.05 2.42 1.39
CA GLY A 78 -4.76 3.66 1.69
C GLY A 78 -4.96 3.84 3.20
N LYS A 79 -5.71 4.85 3.61
CA LYS A 79 -5.92 5.14 5.04
C LYS A 79 -7.19 5.94 5.29
N VAL A 80 -7.84 5.67 6.41
CA VAL A 80 -8.85 6.57 6.98
C VAL A 80 -8.20 7.42 8.07
N LEU A 81 -8.34 8.73 8.01
CA LEU A 81 -7.95 9.64 9.08
C LEU A 81 -9.20 10.05 9.83
N HIS A 82 -9.28 9.66 11.10
CA HIS A 82 -10.40 10.06 11.96
C HIS A 82 -10.20 11.49 12.47
N GLY A 83 -11.28 12.26 12.48
CA GLY A 83 -11.29 13.62 13.03
C GLY A 83 -10.77 13.66 14.47
N LYS A 84 -9.94 14.65 14.82
CA LYS A 84 -9.30 14.71 16.16
C LYS A 84 -10.18 15.38 17.21
N ALA A 85 -11.05 16.30 16.78
CA ALA A 85 -11.99 17.00 17.63
C ALA A 85 -13.45 16.71 17.22
N HIS A 86 -14.38 16.97 18.13
CA HIS A 86 -15.80 16.91 17.82
C HIS A 86 -16.14 17.86 16.65
N GLY A 87 -16.61 17.29 15.55
CA GLY A 87 -16.98 18.02 14.34
C GLY A 87 -15.90 18.07 13.26
N ASP A 88 -14.68 17.59 13.55
CA ASP A 88 -13.69 17.38 12.48
C ASP A 88 -14.17 16.24 11.57
N PRO A 89 -14.16 16.42 10.24
CA PRO A 89 -14.54 15.36 9.33
C PRO A 89 -13.45 14.30 9.25
N ASP A 90 -13.88 13.04 9.11
CA ASP A 90 -12.98 11.97 8.71
C ASP A 90 -12.51 12.20 7.26
N GLN A 91 -11.32 11.70 6.93
CA GLN A 91 -10.75 11.79 5.58
C GLN A 91 -10.32 10.43 5.10
N LEU A 92 -10.64 10.11 3.85
CA LEU A 92 -10.11 8.94 3.18
C LEU A 92 -8.93 9.34 2.29
N LEU A 93 -7.75 8.81 2.62
CA LEU A 93 -6.57 8.87 1.77
C LEU A 93 -6.53 7.60 0.91
N THR A 94 -6.92 7.73 -0.35
CA THR A 94 -6.74 6.66 -1.34
C THR A 94 -5.33 6.71 -1.92
N PRO A 95 -4.86 5.63 -2.59
CA PRO A 95 -3.74 5.78 -3.52
C PRO A 95 -4.02 6.89 -4.54
N ILE A 96 -2.96 7.42 -5.14
CA ILE A 96 -3.03 8.44 -6.20
C ILE A 96 -3.97 8.02 -7.34
N SER A 97 -4.53 9.03 -8.02
CA SER A 97 -5.52 8.82 -9.07
C SER A 97 -5.05 7.89 -10.19
N ASP A 98 -3.78 7.92 -10.57
CA ASP A 98 -3.25 7.03 -11.62
C ASP A 98 -3.35 5.55 -11.22
N ILE A 99 -3.09 5.21 -9.96
CA ILE A 99 -3.22 3.85 -9.43
C ILE A 99 -4.70 3.42 -9.39
N VAL A 100 -5.58 4.29 -8.89
CA VAL A 100 -7.01 4.00 -8.76
C VAL A 100 -7.69 3.89 -10.12
N ALA A 101 -7.36 4.79 -11.07
CA ALA A 101 -7.92 4.80 -12.41
C ALA A 101 -7.51 3.56 -13.23
N ASN A 102 -6.32 3.02 -12.97
CA ASN A 102 -5.86 1.76 -13.56
C ASN A 102 -6.51 0.52 -12.93
N GLY A 103 -7.36 0.68 -11.91
CA GLY A 103 -8.11 -0.41 -11.30
C GLY A 103 -7.29 -1.30 -10.36
N SER A 104 -6.10 -0.86 -9.93
CA SER A 104 -5.31 -1.63 -8.95
C SER A 104 -6.05 -1.70 -7.61
N PRO A 105 -6.20 -2.89 -7.01
CA PRO A 105 -6.83 -3.03 -5.70
C PRO A 105 -6.02 -2.31 -4.62
N TRP A 106 -6.71 -1.87 -3.57
CA TRP A 106 -6.08 -1.27 -2.41
C TRP A 106 -6.90 -1.55 -1.15
N GLY A 107 -6.28 -1.39 0.01
CA GLY A 107 -6.92 -1.51 1.31
C GLY A 107 -6.25 -0.60 2.33
N ILE A 108 -6.89 -0.40 3.47
CA ILE A 108 -6.41 0.57 4.46
C ILE A 108 -5.38 -0.02 5.43
N VAL A 109 -4.44 0.82 5.90
CA VAL A 109 -3.38 0.43 6.84
C VAL A 109 -3.56 1.04 8.23
N ASN A 110 -4.82 1.28 8.61
CA ASN A 110 -5.18 1.84 9.90
C ASN A 110 -4.71 0.97 11.07
N MET A 111 -4.15 1.63 12.08
CA MET A 111 -3.81 1.01 13.35
C MET A 111 -4.40 1.83 14.49
N ASN A 112 -5.14 1.17 15.36
CA ASN A 112 -5.69 1.77 16.57
C ASN A 112 -4.91 1.25 17.77
N SER A 113 -4.33 2.16 18.55
CA SER A 113 -3.68 1.82 19.81
C SER A 113 -4.70 1.76 20.94
N ASP A 114 -4.50 0.86 21.89
CA ASP A 114 -5.24 0.85 23.16
C ASP A 114 -4.87 2.09 24.01
N SER A 115 -5.56 2.30 25.12
CA SER A 115 -5.36 3.46 26.02
C SER A 115 -3.96 3.59 26.60
N ASP A 116 -3.14 2.53 26.52
CA ASP A 116 -1.74 2.49 26.94
C ASP A 116 -0.75 2.61 25.76
N ASN A 117 -1.23 3.05 24.59
CA ASN A 117 -0.51 3.20 23.32
C ASN A 117 0.02 1.89 22.70
N ALA A 118 -0.29 0.72 23.27
CA ALA A 118 0.06 -0.54 22.65
C ALA A 118 -0.96 -0.94 21.58
N ILE A 119 -0.48 -1.51 20.48
CA ILE A 119 -1.31 -2.03 19.40
C ILE A 119 -1.50 -3.53 19.62
N ARG A 120 -2.74 -3.96 19.88
CA ARG A 120 -3.08 -5.37 20.14
C ARG A 120 -4.06 -5.96 19.15
N LYS A 121 -4.67 -5.12 18.32
CA LYS A 121 -5.72 -5.52 17.38
C LYS A 121 -5.37 -5.00 16.01
N TYR A 122 -5.61 -5.83 15.01
CA TYR A 122 -5.59 -5.43 13.62
C TYR A 122 -7.02 -5.26 13.14
N SER A 123 -7.42 -4.04 12.80
CA SER A 123 -8.76 -3.76 12.26
C SER A 123 -8.94 -4.50 10.92
N LEU A 124 -10.07 -5.18 10.74
CA LEU A 124 -10.41 -5.79 9.44
C LEU A 124 -11.00 -4.76 8.46
N PHE A 125 -11.60 -3.70 9.00
CA PHE A 125 -12.11 -2.56 8.25
C PHE A 125 -12.23 -1.35 9.19
N GLU A 126 -12.28 -0.17 8.60
CA GLU A 126 -12.76 1.06 9.23
C GLU A 126 -14.10 1.44 8.59
N GLU A 127 -14.95 2.12 9.34
CA GLU A 127 -16.25 2.59 8.86
C GLU A 127 -16.23 4.11 8.76
N MET A 128 -16.57 4.66 7.59
CA MET A 128 -16.65 6.09 7.32
C MET A 128 -17.83 6.33 6.39
N ASP A 129 -18.71 7.29 6.72
CA ASP A 129 -19.94 7.60 5.96
C ASP A 129 -20.79 6.35 5.63
N ASN A 130 -20.95 5.45 6.61
CA ASN A 130 -21.68 4.18 6.46
C ASN A 130 -21.12 3.26 5.35
N HIS A 131 -19.86 3.47 4.94
CA HIS A 131 -19.06 2.61 4.07
C HIS A 131 -17.95 1.93 4.85
N LYS A 132 -17.74 0.64 4.57
CA LYS A 132 -16.63 -0.14 5.13
C LYS A 132 -15.45 -0.12 4.17
N TYR A 133 -14.32 0.35 4.68
CA TYR A 133 -13.03 0.29 3.99
C TYR A 133 -12.21 -0.83 4.60
N TYR A 134 -11.98 -1.90 3.84
CA TYR A 134 -11.29 -3.09 4.33
C TYR A 134 -9.78 -2.89 4.42
N SER A 135 -9.16 -3.51 5.42
CA SER A 135 -7.72 -3.42 5.60
C SER A 135 -6.93 -4.04 4.45
N ILE A 136 -5.68 -3.60 4.28
CA ILE A 136 -4.80 -4.10 3.22
C ILE A 136 -4.65 -5.63 3.28
N GLY A 137 -4.67 -6.23 4.48
CA GLY A 137 -4.64 -7.68 4.65
C GLY A 137 -5.90 -8.38 4.11
N VAL A 138 -7.08 -7.79 4.31
CA VAL A 138 -8.34 -8.31 3.75
C VAL A 138 -8.36 -8.12 2.23
N ALA A 139 -7.91 -6.97 1.72
CA ALA A 139 -7.75 -6.73 0.28
C ALA A 139 -6.78 -7.74 -0.35
N GLY A 140 -5.62 -7.97 0.28
CA GLY A 140 -4.66 -8.98 -0.14
C GLY A 140 -5.26 -10.39 -0.20
N LEU A 141 -5.99 -10.80 0.85
CA LEU A 141 -6.65 -12.11 0.89
C LEU A 141 -7.75 -12.26 -0.18
N ALA A 142 -8.50 -11.19 -0.48
CA ALA A 142 -9.51 -11.22 -1.52
C ALA A 142 -8.89 -11.41 -2.92
N ASN A 143 -7.72 -10.80 -3.15
CA ASN A 143 -7.02 -10.87 -4.44
C ASN A 143 -6.10 -12.10 -4.57
N SER A 144 -5.64 -12.70 -3.47
CA SER A 144 -4.83 -13.94 -3.52
C SER A 144 -5.61 -15.16 -4.03
N ARG A 145 -6.95 -15.11 -3.99
CA ARG A 145 -7.82 -16.20 -4.48
C ARG A 145 -8.03 -16.18 -5.99
N LEU A 146 -7.59 -15.12 -6.67
CA LEU A 146 -7.73 -14.94 -8.10
C LEU A 146 -6.53 -15.52 -8.89
N TYR A 147 -5.45 -15.92 -8.20
CA TYR A 147 -4.16 -16.30 -8.80
C TYR A 147 -3.54 -17.57 -8.19
#